data_AF-A0A371S738-F1
#
_entry.id   AF-A0A371S738-F1
#
_cell.length_a   1.000
_cell.length_b   1.000
_cell.length_c   1.000
_cell.angle_alpha   90.00
_cell.angle_beta   90.00
_cell.angle_gamma   90.00
#
_symmetry.space_group_name_H-M   'P 1'
#
loop_
_entity.id
_entity.type
_entity.pdbx_description
1 polymer ?
#
loop_
_entity_poly.entity_id
_entity_poly.type
_entity_poly.pdbx_seq_one_letter_code
_entity_poly.pdbx_strand_id
1 'polypeptide(L)'
;MKEDKKVSYISMFLGGMGTILVLLGAIHLYDSSGNQPAFYLVFFGFLFTINYINYLESKVGVSKKVTWSRAILSILIFLSISYFMYY
;
A
#
# COMPACT_ATOMS: atom_id res chain seq x y z
N MET A 1 33.06 1.04 7.45
CA MET A 1 31.72 1.32 7.98
C MET A 1 30.78 0.25 7.43
N LYS A 2 30.48 -0.79 8.21
CA LYS A 2 29.53 -1.84 7.81
C LYS A 2 28.14 -1.27 8.09
N GLU A 3 27.55 -0.62 7.10
CA GLU A 3 26.14 -0.24 7.18
C GLU A 3 25.33 -1.54 7.21
N ASP A 4 24.91 -1.92 8.42
CA ASP A 4 23.93 -2.97 8.62
C ASP A 4 22.72 -2.66 7.75
N LYS A 5 22.52 -3.47 6.71
CA LYS A 5 21.29 -3.51 5.89
C LYS A 5 20.12 -4.02 6.73
N LYS A 6 19.83 -3.35 7.85
CA LYS A 6 18.66 -3.62 8.67
C LYS A 6 17.48 -2.96 7.98
N VAL A 7 16.70 -3.76 7.27
CA VAL A 7 15.40 -3.35 6.75
C VAL A 7 14.60 -2.79 7.93
N SER A 8 14.27 -1.50 7.87
CA SER A 8 13.48 -0.84 8.90
C SER A 8 12.03 -1.30 8.78
N TYR A 9 11.59 -2.15 9.73
CA TYR A 9 10.20 -2.61 9.81
C TYR A 9 9.21 -1.45 9.92
N ILE A 10 9.61 -0.31 10.50
CA ILE A 10 8.80 0.91 10.57
C ILE A 10 8.57 1.48 9.18
N SER A 11 9.62 1.61 8.37
CA SER A 11 9.50 2.11 6.99
C SER A 11 8.64 1.19 6.13
N MET A 12 8.76 -0.12 6.36
CA MET A 12 7.98 -1.14 5.68
C MET A 12 6.49 -1.07 6.05
N PHE A 13 6.19 -0.81 7.32
CA PHE A 13 4.84 -0.58 7.83
C PHE A 13 4.21 0.70 7.28
N LEU A 14 4.93 1.83 7.34
CA LEU A 14 4.49 3.11 6.79
C LEU A 14 4.24 3.01 5.27
N GLY A 15 5.12 2.33 4.53
CA GLY A 15 4.94 2.08 3.10
C GLY A 15 3.68 1.27 2.81
N GLY A 16 3.41 0.23 3.61
CA GLY A 16 2.17 -0.56 3.53
C GLY A 16 0.92 0.27 3.83
N MET A 17 0.92 1.01 4.94
CA MET A 17 -0.20 1.89 5.31
C MET A 17 -0.48 2.96 4.26
N GLY A 18 0.57 3.62 3.76
CA GLY A 18 0.45 4.64 2.72
C GLY A 18 -0.25 4.11 1.47
N THR A 19 0.11 2.91 1.00
CA THR A 19 -0.55 2.31 -0.17
C THR A 19 -2.03 2.02 0.05
N ILE A 20 -2.46 1.69 1.28
CA ILE A 20 -3.88 1.49 1.61
C ILE A 20 -4.64 2.81 1.56
N LEU A 21 -4.06 3.88 2.11
CA LEU A 21 -4.67 5.21 2.07
C LEU A 21 -4.85 5.70 0.63
N VAL A 22 -3.89 5.43 -0.25
CA VAL A 22 -4.02 5.74 -1.69
C VAL A 22 -5.18 4.95 -2.31
N LEU A 23 -5.32 3.66 -2.00
CA LEU A 23 -6.41 2.84 -2.52
C LEU A 23 -7.79 3.32 -2.01
N LEU A 24 -7.91 3.70 -0.74
CA LEU A 24 -9.12 4.29 -0.18
C LEU A 24 -9.47 5.62 -0.86
N GLY A 25 -8.46 6.47 -1.10
CA GLY A 25 -8.65 7.70 -1.87
C GLY A 25 -9.16 7.45 -3.28
N ALA A 26 -8.67 6.41 -3.97
CA ALA A 26 -9.19 6.01 -5.27
C ALA A 26 -10.68 5.62 -5.18
N ILE A 27 -11.06 4.78 -4.22
CA ILE A 27 -12.45 4.34 -4.04
C ILE A 27 -13.36 5.53 -3.74
N HIS A 28 -12.93 6.47 -2.88
CA HIS A 28 -13.69 7.68 -2.60
C HIS A 28 -13.90 8.54 -3.86
N LEU A 29 -12.88 8.67 -4.73
CA LEU A 29 -13.02 9.35 -6.00
C LEU A 29 -14.01 8.64 -6.94
N TYR A 30 -13.99 7.31 -6.97
CA TYR A 30 -14.93 6.54 -7.76
C TYR A 30 -16.38 6.74 -7.30
N ASP A 31 -16.60 6.67 -5.99
CA ASP A 31 -17.94 6.63 -5.39
C ASP A 31 -18.56 8.03 -5.19
N SER A 32 -17.82 9.00 -4.65
CA SER A 32 -18.37 10.32 -4.30
C SER A 32 -18.27 11.35 -5.43
N SER A 33 -17.27 11.26 -6.31
CA SER A 33 -17.01 12.34 -7.29
C SER A 33 -17.47 12.01 -8.70
N GLY A 34 -17.72 10.74 -9.03
CA GLY A 34 -17.97 10.29 -10.40
C GLY A 34 -16.81 10.58 -11.37
N ASN A 35 -15.66 11.08 -10.86
CA ASN A 35 -14.52 11.50 -11.63
C ASN A 35 -13.64 10.29 -12.01
N GLN A 36 -14.14 9.53 -12.98
CA GLN A 36 -13.49 8.32 -13.48
C GLN A 36 -12.02 8.55 -13.90
N PRO A 37 -11.65 9.66 -14.59
CA PRO A 37 -10.24 9.94 -14.90
C PRO A 37 -9.35 10.05 -13.65
N ALA A 38 -9.81 10.76 -12.61
CA ALA A 38 -9.05 10.89 -11.37
C ALA A 38 -8.92 9.54 -10.63
N PHE A 39 -9.99 8.74 -10.62
CA PHE A 39 -9.96 7.38 -10.09
C PHE A 39 -8.87 6.54 -10.78
N TYR A 40 -8.88 6.47 -12.11
CA TYR A 40 -7.90 5.67 -12.85
C TYR A 40 -6.47 6.14 -12.60
N LEU A 41 -6.23 7.45 -12.54
CA LEU A 41 -4.91 8.01 -12.28
C LEU A 41 -4.37 7.58 -10.90
N VAL A 42 -5.20 7.68 -9.85
CA VAL A 42 -4.81 7.25 -8.50
C VAL A 42 -4.66 5.73 -8.42
N PHE A 43 -5.55 4.96 -9.07
CA PHE A 43 -5.49 3.51 -9.10
C PHE A 43 -4.24 2.97 -9.78
N PHE A 44 -3.88 3.51 -10.95
CA PHE A 44 -2.62 3.14 -11.62
C PHE A 44 -1.41 3.62 -10.83
N GLY A 45 -1.46 4.81 -10.21
CA GLY A 45 -0.43 5.28 -9.29
C GLY A 45 -0.20 4.32 -8.11
N PHE A 46 -1.28 3.78 -7.54
CA PHE A 46 -1.23 2.73 -6.53
C PHE A 46 -0.55 1.46 -7.05
N LEU A 47 -0.98 0.95 -8.23
CA LEU A 47 -0.40 -0.26 -8.83
C LEU A 47 1.10 -0.09 -9.11
N PHE A 48 1.54 1.04 -9.64
CA PHE A 48 2.96 1.28 -9.88
C PHE A 48 3.75 1.39 -8.57
N THR A 49 3.21 2.10 -7.58
CA THR A 49 3.87 2.29 -6.29
C THR A 49 4.04 0.96 -5.55
N ILE A 50 2.99 0.13 -5.48
CA ILE A 50 3.07 -1.15 -4.78
C ILE A 50 4.03 -2.12 -5.47
N ASN A 51 4.05 -2.15 -6.80
CA ASN A 51 5.01 -2.95 -7.56
C ASN A 51 6.44 -2.46 -7.36
N TYR A 52 6.66 -1.14 -7.34
CA TYR A 52 7.98 -0.56 -7.07
C TYR A 52 8.48 -0.89 -5.66
N ILE A 53 7.61 -0.78 -4.64
CA ILE A 53 7.95 -1.16 -3.26
C ILE A 53 8.30 -2.66 -3.19
N ASN A 54 7.50 -3.53 -3.83
CA ASN A 54 7.77 -4.97 -3.87
C ASN A 54 9.12 -5.28 -4.57
N TYR A 55 9.42 -4.55 -5.66
CA TYR A 55 10.71 -4.64 -6.33
C TYR A 55 11.86 -4.23 -5.41
N LEU A 56 11.75 -3.10 -4.69
CA LEU A 56 12.76 -2.66 -3.73
C LEU A 56 12.96 -3.69 -2.62
N GLU A 57 11.89 -4.21 -2.02
CA GLU A 57 11.95 -5.24 -0.99
C GLU A 57 12.69 -6.50 -1.47
N SER A 58 12.42 -6.93 -2.70
CA SER A 58 13.09 -8.08 -3.30
C SER A 58 14.60 -7.84 -3.47
N LYS A 59 15.02 -6.60 -3.75
CA LYS A 59 16.44 -6.22 -3.90
C LYS A 59 17.20 -6.20 -2.57
N VAL A 60 16.54 -5.91 -1.46
CA VAL A 60 17.18 -5.89 -0.12
C VAL A 60 17.15 -7.26 0.57
N GLY A 61 16.61 -8.29 -0.08
CA GLY A 61 16.56 -9.66 0.47
C GLY A 61 15.42 -9.87 1.46
N VAL A 62 14.39 -9.03 1.45
CA VAL A 62 13.17 -9.25 2.23
C VAL A 62 12.52 -10.55 1.77
N SER A 63 12.25 -11.46 2.71
CA SER A 63 11.60 -12.72 2.37
C SER A 63 10.17 -12.47 1.88
N LYS A 64 9.72 -13.22 0.87
CA LYS A 64 8.34 -13.16 0.37
C LYS A 64 7.29 -13.33 1.46
N LYS A 65 7.60 -14.07 2.54
CA LYS A 65 6.71 -14.25 3.69
C LYS A 65 6.37 -12.92 4.38
N VAL A 66 7.33 -12.00 4.51
CA VAL A 66 7.12 -10.69 5.15
C VAL A 66 6.33 -9.76 4.24
N THR A 67 6.58 -9.80 2.93
CA THR A 67 5.78 -9.03 1.96
C THR A 67 4.32 -9.51 1.95
N TRP A 68 4.08 -10.82 2.06
CA TRP A 68 2.73 -11.39 2.18
C TRP A 68 2.05 -11.05 3.52
N SER A 69 2.76 -11.10 4.65
CA SER A 69 2.19 -10.69 5.94
C SER A 69 1.81 -9.22 5.94
N ARG A 70 2.62 -8.36 5.29
CA ARG A 70 2.27 -6.95 5.08
C ARG A 70 1.01 -6.83 4.22
N ALA A 71 0.90 -7.56 3.12
CA ALA A 71 -0.30 -7.51 2.26
C ALA A 71 -1.57 -7.91 3.03
N ILE A 72 -1.51 -8.97 3.84
CA ILE A 72 -2.64 -9.40 4.69
C ILE A 72 -3.00 -8.32 5.70
N LEU A 73 -2.01 -7.74 6.40
CA LEU A 73 -2.24 -6.66 7.35
C LEU A 73 -2.84 -5.42 6.67
N SER A 74 -2.37 -5.11 5.45
CA SER A 74 -2.90 -4.03 4.64
C SER A 74 -4.36 -4.26 4.25
N ILE A 75 -4.74 -5.48 3.91
CA ILE A 75 -6.13 -5.85 3.62
C ILE A 75 -7.02 -5.71 4.87
N LEU A 76 -6.54 -6.16 6.05
CA LEU A 76 -7.28 -6.02 7.30
C LEU A 76 -7.54 -4.55 7.68
N ILE A 77 -6.52 -3.70 7.56
CA ILE A 77 -6.65 -2.26 7.79
C ILE A 77 -7.60 -1.63 6.76
N PHE A 78 -7.46 -2.00 5.48
CA PHE A 78 -8.35 -1.56 4.42
C PHE A 78 -9.82 -1.88 4.74
N LEU A 79 -10.12 -3.13 5.13
CA LEU A 79 -11.48 -3.55 5.51
C LEU A 79 -11.99 -2.78 6.74
N SER A 80 -11.14 -2.57 7.74
CA SER A 80 -11.52 -1.83 8.95
C SER A 80 -11.87 -0.37 8.66
N ILE A 81 -11.05 0.32 7.85
CA ILE A 81 -11.31 1.71 7.48
C ILE A 81 -12.51 1.81 6.53
N SER A 82 -12.64 0.89 5.58
CA SER A 82 -13.79 0.86 4.67
C SER A 82 -15.09 0.65 5.43
N TYR A 83 -15.12 -0.26 6.41
CA TYR A 83 -16.27 -0.45 7.29
C TYR A 83 -16.64 0.86 8.00
N PHE A 84 -15.66 1.56 8.60
CA PHE A 84 -15.90 2.83 9.30
C PHE A 84 -16.36 3.97 8.38
N MET A 85 -15.92 4.01 7.12
CA MET A 85 -16.30 5.08 6.19
C MET A 85 -17.69 4.88 5.57
N TYR A 86 -18.13 3.64 5.41
CA TYR A 86 -19.32 3.28 4.63
C TYR A 86 -20.46 2.66 5.45
N TYR A 87 -20.27 2.42 6.75
CA TYR A 87 -21.26 1.86 7.68
C TYR A 87 -21.18 2.54 9.04
#